data_AF-A0A2G6LD25-F1
#
_entry.id   AF-A0A2G6LD25-F1
#
_cell.length_a   1.000
_cell.length_b   1.000
_cell.length_c   1.000
_cell.angle_alpha   90.00
_cell.angle_beta   90.00
_cell.angle_gamma   90.00
#
_symmetry.space_group_name_H-M   'P 1'
#
loop_
_entity.id
_entity.type
_entity.pdbx_description
1 polymer ?
#
loop_
_entity_poly.entity_id
_entity_poly.type
_entity_poly.pdbx_seq_one_letter_code
_entity_poly.pdbx_strand_id
1 'polypeptide(L)'
;MKIQEFISGAKDCLDLDDFSENKKRRAIKKLLRKLEKRRQKIKNLLQKRLSDRQRKEAKEELRIIRYHIKKGEKLLERLEKNR
;
A
#
# COMPACT_ATOMS: atom_id res chain seq x y z
N MET A 1 5.07 -14.19 26.62
CA MET A 1 4.46 -14.69 25.38
C MET A 1 3.50 -15.80 25.73
N LYS A 2 2.22 -15.62 25.43
CA LYS A 2 1.23 -16.70 25.58
C LYS A 2 1.46 -17.72 24.47
N ILE A 3 1.22 -19.01 24.74
CA ILE A 3 1.35 -20.09 23.74
C ILE A 3 0.56 -19.79 22.46
N GLN A 4 -0.60 -19.14 22.58
CA GLN A 4 -1.38 -18.67 21.42
C GLN A 4 -0.63 -17.66 20.54
N GLU A 5 0.16 -16.74 21.13
CA GLU A 5 0.95 -15.76 20.37
C GLU A 5 2.11 -16.44 19.64
N PHE A 6 2.71 -17.46 20.26
CA PHE A 6 3.74 -18.28 19.62
C PHE A 6 3.17 -19.08 18.46
N ILE A 7 2.02 -19.75 18.65
CA ILE A 7 1.36 -20.52 17.59
C ILE A 7 0.94 -19.61 16.43
N SER A 8 0.37 -18.43 16.71
CA SER A 8 0.07 -17.44 15.66
C SER A 8 1.32 -16.94 14.94
N GLY A 9 2.40 -16.66 15.67
CA GLY A 9 3.68 -16.26 15.07
C GLY A 9 4.31 -17.34 14.19
N ALA A 10 4.25 -18.61 14.63
CA ALA A 10 4.76 -19.75 13.87
C ALA A 10 3.92 -20.01 12.61
N LYS A 11 2.59 -19.94 12.70
CA LYS A 11 1.69 -20.00 11.54
C LYS A 11 1.93 -18.87 10.54
N ASP A 12 2.16 -17.65 11.04
CA ASP A 12 2.50 -16.50 10.21
C ASP A 12 3.85 -16.68 9.49
N CYS A 13 4.85 -17.21 10.19
CA CYS A 13 6.21 -17.44 9.67
C CYS A 13 6.29 -18.57 8.66
N LEU A 14 5.53 -19.65 8.88
CA LEU A 14 5.49 -20.83 8.02
C LEU A 14 4.44 -20.74 6.91
N ASP A 15 3.72 -19.60 6.84
CA ASP A 15 2.66 -19.32 5.87
C ASP A 15 1.53 -20.38 5.85
N LEU A 16 1.27 -20.99 7.02
CA LEU A 16 0.35 -22.13 7.18
C LEU A 16 -1.12 -21.72 7.39
N ASP A 17 -1.40 -20.43 7.52
CA ASP A 17 -2.78 -19.93 7.58
C ASP A 17 -3.22 -19.49 6.18
N ASP A 18 -4.29 -20.10 5.64
CA ASP A 18 -5.01 -19.74 4.42
C ASP A 18 -5.11 -18.22 4.28
N PHE A 19 -4.22 -17.63 3.49
CA PHE A 19 -4.12 -16.22 3.11
C PHE A 19 -4.99 -15.27 3.95
N SER A 20 -4.74 -15.24 5.27
CA SER A 20 -5.73 -14.71 6.21
C SER A 20 -6.07 -13.26 5.86
N GLU A 21 -7.32 -12.84 6.04
CA GLU A 21 -7.72 -11.46 5.72
C GLU A 21 -6.79 -10.43 6.38
N ASN A 22 -6.21 -10.78 7.54
CA ASN A 22 -5.16 -10.01 8.21
C ASN A 22 -3.87 -9.86 7.39
N LYS A 23 -3.36 -10.92 6.75
CA LYS A 23 -2.20 -10.85 5.83
C LYS A 23 -2.52 -10.01 4.61
N LYS A 24 -3.71 -10.17 3.99
CA LYS A 24 -4.18 -9.33 2.87
C LYS A 24 -4.22 -7.85 3.26
N ARG A 25 -4.80 -7.55 4.42
CA ARG A 25 -4.87 -6.19 4.97
C ARG A 25 -3.48 -5.61 5.20
N ARG A 26 -2.56 -6.39 5.79
CA ARG A 26 -1.18 -5.95 6.03
C ARG A 26 -0.44 -5.67 4.73
N ALA A 27 -0.61 -6.51 3.72
CA ALA A 27 -0.03 -6.31 2.39
C ALA A 27 -0.55 -5.02 1.73
N ILE A 28 -1.87 -4.79 1.76
CA ILE A 28 -2.48 -3.56 1.22
C ILE A 28 -1.97 -2.32 1.98
N LYS A 29 -1.95 -2.34 3.32
CA LYS A 29 -1.41 -1.23 4.13
C LYS A 29 0.07 -0.95 3.78
N LYS A 30 0.88 -1.99 3.58
CA LYS A 30 2.29 -1.85 3.18
C LYS A 30 2.42 -1.23 1.77
N LEU A 31 1.58 -1.66 0.83
CA LEU A 31 1.57 -1.10 -0.53
C LEU A 31 1.12 0.37 -0.55
N LEU A 32 0.04 0.71 0.16
CA LEU A 32 -0.44 2.09 0.29
C LEU A 32 0.65 3.02 0.85
N ARG A 33 1.37 2.59 1.90
CA ARG A 33 2.52 3.35 2.44
C ARG A 33 3.62 3.58 1.40
N LYS A 34 3.91 2.59 0.54
CA LYS A 34 4.90 2.74 -0.55
C LYS A 34 4.42 3.72 -1.62
N LEU A 35 3.16 3.60 -2.04
CA LEU A 35 2.54 4.52 -2.99
C LEU A 35 2.53 5.94 -2.47
N GLU A 36 2.29 6.14 -1.17
CA GLU A 36 2.31 7.48 -0.58
C GLU A 36 3.70 8.10 -0.52
N LYS A 37 4.71 7.32 -0.15
CA LYS A 37 6.11 7.76 -0.26
C LYS A 37 6.46 8.16 -1.70
N ARG A 38 5.99 7.39 -2.68
CA ARG A 38 6.22 7.71 -4.11
C ARG A 38 5.46 8.96 -4.54
N ARG A 39 4.20 9.13 -4.11
CA ARG A 39 3.38 10.33 -4.33
C ARG A 39 4.11 11.58 -3.85
N GLN A 40 4.67 11.54 -2.64
CA GLN A 40 5.40 12.68 -2.09
C GLN A 40 6.69 12.98 -2.86
N LYS A 41 7.44 11.95 -3.28
CA LYS A 41 8.63 12.13 -4.12
C LYS A 41 8.29 12.84 -5.44
N ILE A 42 7.19 12.48 -6.09
CA ILE A 42 6.77 13.10 -7.35
C ILE A 42 6.27 14.53 -7.13
N LYS A 43 5.56 14.80 -6.03
CA LYS A 43 5.18 16.17 -5.67
C LYS A 43 6.42 17.06 -5.49
N ASN A 44 7.44 16.56 -4.79
CA ASN A 44 8.70 17.28 -4.61
C ASN A 44 9.45 17.44 -5.94
N LEU A 45 9.39 16.44 -6.83
CA LEU A 45 9.97 16.53 -8.17
C LEU A 45 9.30 17.64 -9.00
N LEU A 46 7.96 17.74 -8.94
CA LEU A 46 7.18 18.76 -9.66
C LEU A 46 7.42 20.20 -9.19
N GLN A 47 7.98 20.39 -7.98
CA GLN A 47 8.40 21.70 -7.49
C GLN A 47 9.72 22.17 -8.10
N LYS A 48 10.52 21.25 -8.69
CA LYS A 48 11.78 21.60 -9.35
C LYS A 48 11.55 22.12 -10.76
N ARG A 49 12.58 22.75 -11.31
CA ARG A 49 12.62 23.12 -12.74
C ARG A 49 12.73 21.83 -13.55
N LEU A 50 11.70 21.53 -14.33
CA LEU A 50 11.59 20.34 -15.19
C LEU A 50 11.30 20.81 -16.62
N SER A 51 11.69 20.00 -17.60
CA SER A 51 11.18 20.18 -18.96
C SER A 51 9.69 19.87 -19.05
N ASP A 52 9.01 20.37 -20.09
CA ASP A 52 7.58 20.12 -20.27
C ASP A 52 7.26 18.63 -20.39
N ARG A 53 8.14 17.87 -21.05
CA ARG A 53 8.04 16.41 -21.15
C ARG A 53 8.12 15.74 -19.77
N GLN A 54 9.16 16.06 -18.99
CA GLN A 54 9.33 15.51 -17.64
C GLN A 54 8.16 15.87 -16.72
N ARG A 55 7.65 17.11 -16.84
CA ARG A 55 6.50 17.57 -16.08
C ARG A 55 5.22 16.81 -16.47
N LYS A 56 5.02 16.51 -17.75
CA LYS A 56 3.88 15.70 -18.23
C LYS A 56 3.94 14.28 -17.67
N GLU A 57 5.09 13.62 -17.79
CA GLU A 57 5.33 12.27 -17.28
C GLU A 57 5.12 12.21 -15.75
N ALA A 58 5.67 13.17 -15.00
CA ALA A 58 5.49 13.23 -13.55
C ALA A 58 4.02 13.47 -13.12
N LYS A 59 3.26 14.28 -13.88
CA LYS A 59 1.82 14.47 -13.63
C LYS A 59 1.03 13.19 -13.90
N GLU A 60 1.39 12.44 -14.93
CA GLU A 60 0.76 11.17 -15.28
C GLU A 60 1.04 10.09 -14.24
N GLU A 61 2.30 9.95 -13.81
CA GLU A 61 2.66 9.07 -12.70
C GLU A 61 1.88 9.44 -11.43
N LEU A 62 1.75 10.73 -11.12
CA LEU A 62 0.98 11.20 -9.97
C LEU A 62 -0.51 10.81 -10.07
N ARG A 63 -1.09 10.90 -11.27
CA ARG A 63 -2.48 10.49 -11.53
C ARG A 63 -2.69 9.00 -11.31
N ILE A 64 -1.78 8.17 -11.84
CA ILE A 64 -1.79 6.71 -11.66
C ILE A 64 -1.70 6.34 -10.19
N ILE A 65 -0.75 6.94 -9.46
CA ILE A 65 -0.58 6.68 -8.01
C ILE A 65 -1.82 7.06 -7.21
N ARG A 66 -2.43 8.22 -7.48
CA ARG A 66 -3.68 8.63 -6.82
C ARG A 66 -4.81 7.64 -7.08
N TYR A 67 -4.94 7.14 -8.30
CA TYR A 67 -5.94 6.13 -8.65
C TYR A 67 -5.73 4.83 -7.84
N HIS A 68 -4.48 4.33 -7.77
CA HIS A 68 -4.18 3.12 -7.02
C HIS A 68 -4.32 3.27 -5.51
N ILE A 69 -3.99 4.44 -4.94
CA ILE A 69 -4.26 4.74 -3.53
C ILE A 69 -5.76 4.65 -3.24
N LYS A 70 -6.59 5.36 -4.02
CA LYS A 70 -8.06 5.33 -3.86
C LYS A 70 -8.63 3.91 -3.99
N LYS A 71 -8.10 3.11 -4.92
CA LYS A 71 -8.52 1.70 -5.09
C LYS A 71 -8.10 0.84 -3.90
N GLY A 72 -6.86 1.02 -3.41
CA GLY A 72 -6.35 0.30 -2.26
C GLY A 72 -7.07 0.64 -0.95
N GLU A 73 -7.44 1.91 -0.74
CA GLU A 73 -8.26 2.35 0.40
C GLU A 73 -9.64 1.68 0.39
N LYS A 74 -10.32 1.64 -0.77
CA LYS A 74 -11.59 0.93 -0.92
C LYS A 74 -11.48 -0.58 -0.65
N LEU A 75 -10.40 -1.21 -1.09
CA LEU A 75 -10.15 -2.63 -0.80
C LEU A 75 -9.94 -2.86 0.69
N LEU A 76 -9.22 -1.95 1.35
CA LEU A 76 -8.99 -2.02 2.78
C LEU A 76 -10.29 -1.88 3.58
N GLU A 77 -11.13 -0.92 3.21
CA GLU A 77 -12.43 -0.70 3.85
C GLU A 77 -13.34 -1.94 3.74
N ARG A 78 -13.35 -2.61 2.58
CA ARG A 78 -14.11 -3.86 2.39
C ARG A 78 -13.60 -4.99 3.29
N LEU A 79 -12.29 -5.13 3.44
CA LEU A 79 -11.69 -6.12 4.34
C LEU A 79 -11.90 -5.77 5.82
N GLU A 80 -12.17 -4.51 6.16
CA GLU A 80 -12.48 -4.09 7.53
C GLU A 80 -13.98 -4.22 7.86
N LYS A 81 -14.88 -4.17 6.86
CA LYS A 81 -16.34 -4.38 7.02
C LYS A 81 -16.78 -5.85 7.09
N ASN A 82 -15.99 -6.79 6.59
CA ASN A 82 -16.31 -8.23 6.61
C ASN A 82 -15.94 -8.91 7.95
N ARG A 83 -15.80 -8.14 9.03
CA ARG A 83 -15.23 -8.55 10.31
C ARG A 83 -16.28 -8.47 11.40
#